data_AF-A0A0C2BXX0-F1
#
_entry.id   AF-A0A0C2BXX0-F1
#
_cell.length_a   1.000
_cell.length_b   1.000
_cell.length_c   1.000
_cell.angle_alpha   90.00
_cell.angle_beta   90.00
_cell.angle_gamma   90.00
#
_symmetry.space_group_name_H-M   'P 1'
#
loop_
_entity.id
_entity.type
_entity.pdbx_description
1 polymer ?
#
loop_
_entity_poly.entity_id
_entity_poly.type
_entity_poly.pdbx_seq_one_letter_code
_entity_poly.pdbx_strand_id
1 'polypeptide(L)'
;YGEWDRMFTYSGRLLATYVGAFMMWLIAKRLKRRHNIDDERKAMAEAFEEWMNAIGPNREFMGGSAPNLADLGMYGAMTSFSGCAAFRELVIEGSAIERWYSKMRNAVNNHEGRRMLEKRTTMLSK
;
A
#
# COMPACT_ATOMS: atom_id res chain seq x y z
N TYR A 1 -13.85 -11.85 3.19
CA TYR A 1 -13.49 -12.24 1.82
C TYR A 1 -14.76 -12.25 0.99
N GLY A 2 -14.75 -11.68 -0.22
CA GLY A 2 -15.97 -11.54 -1.04
C GLY A 2 -16.54 -12.90 -1.45
N GLU A 3 -17.87 -13.05 -1.45
CA GLU A 3 -18.58 -14.28 -1.83
C GLU A 3 -18.57 -14.51 -3.36
N TRP A 4 -17.40 -14.52 -3.98
CA TRP A 4 -17.23 -14.66 -5.43
C TRP A 4 -17.84 -15.95 -5.98
N ASP A 5 -17.86 -17.02 -5.17
CA ASP A 5 -18.48 -18.30 -5.50
C ASP A 5 -20.00 -18.21 -5.75
N ARG A 6 -20.67 -17.23 -5.12
CA ARG A 6 -22.12 -17.02 -5.25
C ARG A 6 -22.49 -16.01 -6.32
N MET A 7 -21.60 -15.05 -6.61
CA MET A 7 -21.89 -13.94 -7.53
C MET A 7 -21.56 -14.26 -9.00
N PHE A 8 -20.64 -15.20 -9.25
CA PHE A 8 -20.20 -15.54 -10.61
C PHE A 8 -20.21 -17.05 -10.85
N THR A 9 -20.81 -17.46 -11.97
CA THR A 9 -20.77 -18.86 -12.44
C THR A 9 -19.32 -19.33 -12.57
N TYR A 10 -19.07 -20.61 -12.28
CA TYR A 10 -17.72 -21.21 -12.30
C TYR A 10 -16.93 -20.89 -13.59
N SER A 11 -17.56 -21.07 -14.76
CA SER A 11 -16.95 -20.75 -16.06
C SER A 11 -16.64 -19.26 -16.24
N GLY A 12 -17.51 -18.39 -15.71
CA GLY A 12 -17.31 -16.94 -15.75
C GLY A 12 -16.11 -16.48 -14.90
N ARG A 13 -15.89 -17.13 -13.76
CA ARG A 13 -14.72 -16.86 -12.90
C ARG A 13 -13.41 -17.31 -13.54
N LEU A 14 -13.41 -18.49 -14.14
CA LEU A 14 -12.25 -19.03 -14.84
C LEU A 14 -11.85 -18.10 -16.00
N LEU A 15 -12.82 -17.71 -16.83
CA LEU A 15 -12.61 -16.81 -17.95
C LEU A 15 -12.14 -15.43 -17.49
N ALA A 16 -12.78 -14.83 -16.48
CA ALA A 16 -12.38 -13.53 -15.93
C ALA A 16 -10.96 -13.57 -15.36
N THR A 17 -10.56 -14.66 -14.71
CA THR A 17 -9.21 -14.79 -14.15
C THR A 17 -8.15 -14.86 -15.24
N TYR A 18 -8.31 -15.74 -16.24
CA TYR A 18 -7.30 -15.91 -17.29
C TYR A 18 -7.28 -14.75 -18.29
N VAL A 19 -8.45 -14.36 -18.81
CA VAL A 19 -8.54 -13.24 -19.78
C VAL A 19 -8.19 -11.93 -19.10
N GLY A 20 -8.66 -11.72 -17.87
CA GLY A 20 -8.29 -10.55 -17.06
C GLY A 20 -6.78 -10.48 -16.84
N ALA A 21 -6.14 -11.59 -16.44
CA ALA A 21 -4.69 -11.63 -16.26
C ALA A 21 -3.93 -11.29 -17.55
N PHE A 22 -4.36 -11.83 -18.69
CA PHE A 22 -3.75 -11.51 -19.99
C PHE A 22 -3.90 -10.02 -20.35
N MET A 23 -5.10 -9.45 -20.17
CA MET A 23 -5.34 -8.03 -20.42
C MET A 23 -4.52 -7.14 -19.47
N MET A 24 -4.44 -7.49 -18.19
CA MET A 24 -3.63 -6.76 -17.22
C MET A 24 -2.14 -6.82 -17.56
N TRP A 25 -1.64 -7.95 -18.05
CA TRP A 25 -0.25 -8.07 -18.52
C TRP A 25 0.05 -7.15 -19.71
N LEU A 26 -0.87 -7.02 -20.67
CA LEU A 26 -0.73 -6.07 -21.78
C LEU A 26 -0.73 -4.62 -21.30
N ILE A 27 -1.64 -4.28 -20.38
CA ILE A 27 -1.72 -2.94 -19.78
C ILE A 27 -0.44 -2.63 -19.01
N ALA A 28 0.06 -3.58 -18.21
CA ALA A 28 1.30 -3.43 -17.44
C ALA A 28 2.49 -3.15 -18.36
N LYS A 29 2.62 -3.85 -19.49
CA LYS A 29 3.67 -3.57 -20.49
C LYS A 29 3.57 -2.16 -21.08
N ARG A 30 2.36 -1.70 -21.38
CA ARG A 30 2.13 -0.35 -21.91
C ARG A 30 2.46 0.72 -20.85
N LEU A 31 2.09 0.47 -19.59
CA LEU A 31 2.36 1.36 -18.48
C LEU A 31 3.86 1.45 -18.20
N LYS A 32 4.56 0.32 -18.18
CA LYS A 32 6.02 0.23 -18.07
C LYS A 32 6.73 1.12 -19.08
N ARG A 33 6.34 1.01 -20.35
CA ARG A 33 6.90 1.84 -21.43
C ARG A 33 6.56 3.32 -21.28
N ARG A 34 5.35 3.66 -20.85
CA ARG A 34 4.90 5.05 -20.66
C ARG A 34 5.67 5.74 -19.53
N HIS A 35 5.96 5.03 -18.45
CA HIS A 35 6.67 5.57 -17.28
C HIS A 35 8.18 5.36 -17.35
N ASN A 36 8.71 4.86 -18.47
CA ASN A 36 10.13 4.61 -18.69
C ASN A 36 10.77 3.75 -17.58
N ILE A 37 10.05 2.72 -17.15
CA ILE A 37 10.51 1.76 -16.13
C ILE A 37 11.19 0.60 -16.86
N ASP A 38 12.49 0.41 -16.66
CA ASP A 38 13.21 -0.72 -17.26
C ASP A 38 13.16 -1.96 -16.37
N ASP A 39 13.39 -1.80 -15.08
CA ASP A 39 13.31 -2.85 -14.06
C ASP A 39 12.28 -2.46 -12.99
N GLU A 40 11.17 -3.22 -12.96
CA GLU A 40 10.05 -3.00 -12.06
C GLU A 40 10.43 -3.21 -10.59
N ARG A 41 11.34 -4.15 -10.30
CA ARG A 41 11.78 -4.44 -8.93
C ARG A 41 12.70 -3.34 -8.44
N LYS A 42 13.65 -2.95 -9.28
CA LYS A 42 14.57 -1.86 -8.96
C LYS A 42 13.82 -0.54 -8.74
N ALA A 43 12.90 -0.18 -9.64
CA ALA A 43 12.12 1.04 -9.51
C ALA A 43 11.26 1.07 -8.23
N MET A 44 10.69 -0.08 -7.83
CA MET A 44 9.94 -0.15 -6.57
C MET A 44 10.86 -0.07 -5.34
N ALA A 45 12.05 -0.69 -5.39
CA ALA A 45 13.05 -0.57 -4.32
C ALA A 45 13.52 0.88 -4.15
N GLU A 46 13.85 1.56 -5.26
CA GLU A 46 14.25 2.98 -5.29
C GLU A 46 13.14 3.87 -4.72
N ALA A 47 11.87 3.62 -5.06
CA ALA A 47 10.74 4.37 -4.50
C ALA A 47 10.57 4.15 -2.98
N PHE A 48 10.82 2.94 -2.47
CA PHE A 48 10.80 2.68 -1.03
C PHE A 48 11.97 3.36 -0.32
N GLU A 49 13.15 3.37 -0.93
CA GLU A 49 14.31 4.09 -0.40
C GLU A 49 14.04 5.60 -0.37
N GLU A 50 13.49 6.17 -1.44
CA GLU A 50 13.08 7.58 -1.51
C GLU A 50 12.08 7.92 -0.40
N TRP A 51 11.07 7.07 -0.19
CA TRP A 51 10.10 7.24 0.89
C TRP A 51 10.76 7.23 2.28
N MET A 52 11.63 6.26 2.54
CA MET A 52 12.32 6.17 3.83
C MET A 52 13.30 7.34 4.04
N ASN A 53 13.98 7.80 2.99
CA ASN A 53 14.83 8.99 3.01
C ASN A 53 14.01 10.26 3.32
N ALA A 54 12.80 10.35 2.75
CA ALA A 54 11.91 11.48 2.99
C ALA A 54 11.40 11.54 4.44
N ILE A 55 11.24 10.40 5.12
CA ILE A 55 10.96 10.34 6.56
C ILE A 55 12.22 10.74 7.36
N GLY A 56 13.38 10.22 6.96
CA GLY A 56 14.66 10.48 7.61
C GLY A 56 14.84 9.72 8.94
N PRO A 57 16.01 9.84 9.59
CA PRO A 57 16.38 8.98 10.72
C PRO A 57 15.69 9.33 12.05
N ASN A 58 15.18 10.56 12.18
CA ASN A 58 14.72 11.10 13.46
C ASN A 58 13.20 11.06 13.64
N ARG A 59 12.45 10.54 12.65
CA ARG A 59 10.99 10.48 12.67
C ARG A 59 10.52 9.05 12.48
N GLU A 60 9.39 8.71 13.11
CA GLU A 60 8.78 7.38 12.96
C GLU A 60 7.87 7.30 11.73
N PHE A 61 7.22 8.42 11.41
CA PHE A 61 6.31 8.59 10.29
C PHE A 61 6.66 9.88 9.54
N MET A 62 6.10 10.05 8.34
CA MET A 62 6.18 11.32 7.61
C MET A 62 5.54 12.47 8.43
N GLY A 63 4.49 12.14 9.21
CA GLY A 63 3.87 13.03 10.19
C GLY A 63 4.66 13.28 11.49
N GLY A 64 5.85 12.69 11.66
CA GLY A 64 6.66 12.80 12.88
C GLY A 64 6.43 11.63 13.83
N SER A 65 5.84 11.91 15.00
CA SER A 65 5.53 10.90 16.02
C SER A 65 4.18 10.19 15.82
N ALA A 66 3.33 10.72 14.94
CA ALA A 66 2.05 10.12 14.58
C ALA A 66 1.88 10.18 13.06
N PRO A 67 1.17 9.21 12.46
CA PRO A 67 0.97 9.19 11.02
C PRO A 67 0.09 10.34 10.54
N ASN A 68 0.41 10.89 9.37
CA ASN A 68 -0.40 11.88 8.69
C ASN A 68 -1.10 11.30 7.45
N LEU A 69 -1.70 12.16 6.62
CA LEU A 69 -2.40 11.74 5.41
C LEU A 69 -1.45 11.13 4.35
N ALA A 70 -0.20 11.60 4.27
CA ALA A 70 0.78 11.03 3.35
C ALA A 70 1.16 9.60 3.76
N ASP A 71 1.38 9.37 5.07
CA ASP A 71 1.63 8.03 5.61
C ASP A 71 0.45 7.09 5.29
N LEU A 72 -0.78 7.55 5.51
CA LEU A 72 -1.98 6.76 5.23
C LEU A 72 -2.13 6.45 3.73
N GLY A 73 -1.85 7.42 2.86
CA GLY A 73 -1.88 7.23 1.41
C GLY A 73 -0.87 6.18 0.95
N MET A 74 0.37 6.28 1.41
CA MET A 74 1.42 5.31 1.09
C MET A 74 1.10 3.91 1.66
N TYR A 75 0.61 3.85 2.90
CA TYR A 75 0.19 2.59 3.53
C TYR A 75 -0.95 1.92 2.77
N GLY A 76 -1.95 2.70 2.34
CA GLY A 76 -3.05 2.21 1.51
C GLY A 76 -2.56 1.63 0.18
N ALA A 77 -1.64 2.35 -0.50
CA ALA A 77 -1.03 1.87 -1.73
C ALA A 77 -0.31 0.53 -1.50
N MET A 78 0.56 0.43 -0.49
CA MET A 78 1.28 -0.81 -0.16
C MET A 78 0.36 -1.97 0.21
N THR A 79 -0.70 -1.69 0.97
CA THR A 79 -1.66 -2.72 1.41
C THR A 79 -2.35 -3.37 0.23
N SER A 80 -2.65 -2.61 -0.84
CA SER A 80 -3.32 -3.10 -2.05
C SER A 80 -2.57 -4.23 -2.78
N PHE A 81 -1.25 -4.30 -2.64
CA PHE A 81 -0.40 -5.32 -3.28
C PHE A 81 0.41 -6.15 -2.28
N SER A 82 0.11 -6.07 -0.99
CA SER A 82 0.85 -6.78 0.07
C SER A 82 0.83 -8.32 -0.04
N GLY A 83 -0.17 -8.88 -0.74
CA GLY A 83 -0.26 -10.32 -1.02
C GLY A 83 0.55 -10.78 -2.24
N CYS A 84 1.12 -9.88 -3.03
CA CYS A 84 1.85 -10.21 -4.25
C CYS A 84 3.30 -10.63 -3.95
N ALA A 85 3.88 -11.45 -4.83
CA ALA A 85 5.28 -11.89 -4.72
C ALA A 85 6.25 -10.69 -4.66
N ALA A 86 6.01 -9.66 -5.47
CA ALA A 86 6.83 -8.44 -5.50
C ALA A 86 6.94 -7.75 -4.13
N PHE A 87 5.86 -7.74 -3.34
CA PHE A 87 5.89 -7.17 -1.99
C PHE A 87 6.80 -7.98 -1.07
N ARG A 88 6.67 -9.31 -1.09
CA ARG A 88 7.48 -10.21 -0.24
C ARG A 88 8.96 -10.16 -0.58
N GLU A 89 9.29 -9.92 -1.85
CA GLU A 89 10.68 -9.80 -2.31
C GLU A 89 11.33 -8.47 -1.86
N LEU A 90 10.56 -7.39 -1.73
CA LEU A 90 11.09 -6.05 -1.48
C LEU A 90 10.90 -5.55 -0.04
N VAL A 91 9.84 -6.01 0.63
CA VAL A 91 9.55 -5.69 2.04
C VAL A 91 10.06 -6.82 2.90
N ILE A 92 11.38 -6.91 3.00
CA ILE A 92 12.10 -7.96 3.74
C ILE A 92 12.01 -7.66 5.24
N GLU A 93 11.86 -8.70 6.04
CA GLU A 93 11.89 -8.63 7.50
C GLU A 93 13.15 -7.90 8.00
N GLY A 94 12.97 -6.91 8.88
CA GLY A 94 14.07 -6.12 9.40
C GLY A 94 14.57 -5.01 8.48
N SER A 95 13.96 -4.81 7.30
CA SER A 95 14.20 -3.60 6.50
C SER A 95 13.52 -2.36 7.12
N ALA A 96 13.99 -1.16 6.77
CA ALA A 96 13.41 0.07 7.29
C ALA A 96 11.95 0.27 6.84
N ILE A 97 11.66 -0.09 5.58
CA ILE A 97 10.32 -0.01 5.00
C ILE A 97 9.35 -1.01 5.67
N GLU A 98 9.81 -2.22 6.00
CA GLU A 98 9.01 -3.20 6.74
C GLU A 98 8.64 -2.69 8.13
N ARG A 99 9.62 -2.17 8.88
CA ARG A 99 9.37 -1.58 10.20
C ARG A 99 8.35 -0.45 10.13
N TRP A 100 8.49 0.47 9.17
CA TRP A 100 7.54 1.57 8.97
C TRP A 100 6.15 1.03 8.62
N TYR A 101 6.04 0.06 7.70
CA TYR A 101 4.77 -0.54 7.29
C TYR A 101 4.08 -1.27 8.45
N SER A 102 4.84 -1.97 9.29
CA SER A 102 4.35 -2.62 10.51
C SER A 102 3.82 -1.62 11.53
N LYS A 103 4.56 -0.52 11.77
CA LYS A 103 4.09 0.60 12.61
C LYS A 103 2.79 1.21 12.07
N MET A 104 2.71 1.46 10.77
CA MET A 104 1.48 1.96 10.13
C MET A 104 0.30 0.99 10.29
N ARG A 105 0.53 -0.31 10.09
CA ARG A 105 -0.49 -1.34 10.30
C ARG A 105 -1.01 -1.31 11.75
N ASN A 106 -0.12 -1.20 12.73
CA ASN A 106 -0.53 -1.11 14.14
C ASN A 106 -1.33 0.16 14.43
N ALA A 107 -0.88 1.33 13.93
CA ALA A 107 -1.58 2.58 14.13
C ALA A 107 -2.99 2.59 13.54
N VAL A 108 -3.16 1.99 12.35
CA VAL A 108 -4.46 1.82 11.70
C VAL A 108 -5.35 0.84 12.47
N ASN A 109 -4.83 -0.33 12.87
CA ASN A 109 -5.58 -1.32 13.65
C ASN A 109 -6.03 -0.79 15.02
N ASN A 110 -5.20 0.04 15.65
CA ASN A 110 -5.50 0.69 16.92
C ASN A 110 -6.41 1.91 16.77
N HIS A 111 -6.83 2.26 15.54
CA HIS A 111 -7.70 3.40 15.25
C HIS A 111 -7.14 4.72 15.80
N GLU A 112 -5.82 4.93 15.77
CA GLU A 112 -5.16 6.08 16.41
C GLU A 112 -5.61 7.44 15.85
N GLY A 113 -6.13 7.44 14.61
CA GLY A 113 -6.76 8.61 13.99
C GLY A 113 -8.04 9.09 14.70
N ARG A 114 -8.72 8.23 15.48
CA ARG A 114 -9.94 8.59 16.22
C ARG A 114 -9.74 9.77 17.16
N ARG A 115 -8.57 9.85 17.81
CA ARG A 115 -8.23 10.97 18.71
C ARG A 115 -8.31 12.33 18.02
N MET A 116 -8.01 12.41 16.72
CA MET A 116 -8.14 13.65 15.96
C MET A 116 -9.62 14.03 15.74
N LEU A 117 -10.48 13.03 15.52
CA LEU A 117 -11.91 13.23 15.36
C LEU A 117 -12.56 13.68 16.69
N GLU A 118 -12.23 13.02 17.80
CA GLU A 118 -12.71 13.38 19.14
C GLU A 118 -12.36 14.84 19.50
N LYS A 119 -11.12 15.26 19.22
CA LYS A 119 -10.70 16.66 19.41
C LYS A 119 -11.52 17.63 18.56
N ARG A 120 -11.78 17.31 17.28
CA ARG A 120 -12.60 18.14 16.39
C ARG A 120 -14.04 18.25 16.89
N THR A 121 -14.67 17.13 17.25
CA THR A 121 -16.04 17.12 17.79
C THR A 121 -16.15 17.96 19.07
N THR A 122 -15.17 17.84 19.97
CA THR A 122 -15.13 18.62 21.22
C THR A 122 -14.97 20.12 20.95
N MET A 123 -14.19 20.53 19.94
CA MET A 123 -14.05 21.94 19.55
C MET A 123 -15.32 22.51 18.93
N LEU A 124 -16.08 21.71 18.16
CA LEU A 124 -17.33 22.13 17.54
C LEU A 124 -18.51 22.21 18.54
N SER A 125 -18.39 21.51 19.68
CA SER A 125 -19.38 21.52 20.75
C SER A 125 -19.21 22.68 21.75
N LYS A 126 -18.18 23.51 21.59
CA LYS A 126 -17.94 24.73 22.38
C LYS A 126 -18.30 25.95 21.58
#